data_AF-A0A9Q3JJK5-F1
#
_entry.id   AF-A0A9Q3JJK5-F1
#
_cell.length_a   1.000
_cell.length_b   1.000
_cell.length_c   1.000
_cell.angle_alpha   90.00
_cell.angle_beta   90.00
_cell.angle_gamma   90.00
#
_symmetry.space_group_name_H-M   'P 1'
#
loop_
_entity.id
_entity.type
_entity.pdbx_description
1 polymer ?
#
loop_
_entity_poly.entity_id
_entity_poly.type
_entity_poly.pdbx_seq_one_letter_code
_entity_poly.pdbx_strand_id
1 'polypeptide(L)'
;MKQMTQIMANLQEASSPDSSRLPAFKTPSMKAPEFFDETQPFQIEPYLSNLNNQDTNYLLNSCQLFESQLFTLFGDPNEVRKAEAELDSLRMNKGGHVSSYISDFRSLVSRIVDWDERALIHNLRKGLPSKILDQLVSHPSRIDSLQNLMDVTLELDTRYHERQKEKIHHQEKKPKASKSNSSHPQTSSS
;
A
#
# COMPACT_ATOMS: atom_id res chain seq x y z
N MET A 1 -18.17 37.02 15.96
CA MET A 1 -17.21 37.16 17.09
C MET A 1 -17.54 36.21 18.24
N LYS A 2 -18.72 36.27 18.89
CA LYS A 2 -19.05 35.42 20.05
C LYS A 2 -19.09 33.90 19.77
N GLN A 3 -19.49 33.46 18.58
CA GLN A 3 -19.55 32.02 18.25
C GLN A 3 -18.18 31.40 17.93
N MET A 4 -17.25 32.17 17.37
CA MET A 4 -15.89 31.71 17.09
C MET A 4 -15.12 31.43 18.39
N THR A 5 -15.35 32.26 19.41
CA THR A 5 -14.82 32.03 20.77
C THR A 5 -15.38 30.75 21.40
N GLN A 6 -16.64 30.41 21.13
CA GLN A 6 -17.26 29.19 21.67
C GLN A 6 -16.73 27.92 21.00
N ILE A 7 -16.45 27.98 19.69
CA ILE A 7 -15.86 26.83 18.96
C ILE A 7 -14.43 26.56 19.44
N MET A 8 -13.64 27.61 19.69
CA MET A 8 -12.30 27.46 20.27
C MET A 8 -12.34 26.93 21.70
N ALA A 9 -13.33 27.34 22.51
CA ALA A 9 -13.51 26.82 23.87
C ALA A 9 -13.88 25.33 23.89
N ASN A 10 -14.76 24.89 22.97
CA ASN A 10 -15.19 23.49 22.88
C ASN A 10 -14.07 22.57 22.35
N LEU A 11 -13.17 23.07 21.50
CA LEU A 11 -11.98 22.32 21.05
C LEU A 11 -10.93 22.18 22.17
N GLN A 12 -10.87 23.14 23.08
CA GLN A 12 -9.97 23.09 24.25
C GLN A 12 -10.46 22.10 25.32
N GLU A 13 -11.78 21.93 25.48
CA GLU A 13 -12.38 20.99 26.44
C GLU A 13 -12.21 19.50 26.07
N ALA A 14 -11.99 19.18 24.78
CA ALA A 14 -11.75 17.81 24.34
C ALA A 14 -10.30 17.33 24.60
N SER A 15 -9.39 18.23 24.99
CA SER A 15 -8.00 17.92 25.35
C SER A 15 -7.86 17.76 26.87
N SER A 16 -8.22 16.59 27.39
CA SER A 16 -7.77 16.18 28.72
C SER A 16 -6.48 15.35 28.60
N PRO A 17 -5.49 15.55 29.50
CA PRO A 17 -4.15 15.05 29.33
C PRO A 17 -4.02 13.65 29.95
N ASP A 18 -4.31 12.59 29.21
CA ASP A 18 -3.75 11.27 29.53
C ASP A 18 -3.01 10.69 28.34
N SER A 19 -2.03 11.48 27.88
CA SER A 19 -1.01 11.05 26.92
C SER A 19 0.14 10.37 27.66
N SER A 20 -0.10 9.22 28.30
CA SER A 20 0.98 8.46 28.95
C SER A 20 1.19 7.04 28.43
N ARG A 21 0.35 6.53 27.50
CA ARG A 21 0.55 5.19 26.95
C ARG A 21 0.04 5.03 25.51
N LEU A 22 0.79 5.50 24.51
CA LEU A 22 0.73 4.90 23.18
C LEU A 22 2.14 4.76 22.61
N PRO A 23 2.51 3.59 22.05
CA PRO A 23 3.84 3.37 21.50
C PRO A 23 4.06 4.22 20.25
N ALA A 24 5.21 4.90 20.19
CA ALA A 24 5.57 5.82 19.12
C ALA A 24 5.62 5.11 17.75
N PHE A 25 4.76 5.54 16.84
CA PHE A 25 4.80 5.15 15.43
C PHE A 25 6.05 5.77 14.79
N LYS A 26 7.01 4.94 14.33
CA LYS A 26 8.22 5.43 13.64
C LYS A 26 8.04 5.32 12.14
N THR A 27 7.80 6.44 11.47
CA THR A 27 7.88 6.57 10.00
C THR A 27 9.29 6.96 9.56
N PRO A 28 10.01 6.17 8.74
CA PRO A 28 11.43 6.37 8.44
C PRO A 28 11.87 7.61 7.63
N SER A 29 11.03 8.62 7.39
CA SER A 29 11.46 9.79 6.59
C SER A 29 10.78 11.13 6.90
N MET A 30 9.94 11.20 7.95
CA MET A 30 9.38 12.49 8.37
C MET A 30 10.10 12.96 9.62
N LYS A 31 10.71 14.15 9.56
CA LYS A 31 11.22 14.83 10.74
C LYS A 31 10.02 15.11 11.65
N ALA A 32 10.03 14.58 12.87
CA ALA A 32 8.99 14.88 13.85
C ALA A 32 8.94 16.40 14.02
N PRO A 33 7.74 17.04 13.95
CA PRO A 33 7.61 18.44 14.31
C PRO A 33 8.20 18.62 15.71
N GLU A 34 9.24 19.44 15.83
CA GLU A 34 10.08 19.48 17.05
C GLU A 34 9.30 19.92 18.29
N PHE A 35 8.10 20.47 18.14
CA PHE A 35 7.21 20.80 19.24
C PHE A 35 5.83 21.06 18.64
N PHE A 36 4.77 20.44 19.18
CA PHE A 36 3.41 20.94 18.93
C PHE A 36 3.24 22.10 19.88
N ASP A 37 3.61 23.30 19.42
CA ASP A 37 3.45 24.50 20.21
C ASP A 37 1.96 24.84 20.26
N GLU A 38 1.32 24.64 21.42
CA GLU A 38 -0.07 25.07 21.63
C GLU A 38 -0.26 26.58 21.38
N THR A 39 0.83 27.36 21.33
CA THR A 39 0.81 28.79 21.01
C THR A 39 0.85 29.11 19.51
N GLN A 40 1.06 28.12 18.65
CA GLN A 40 0.88 28.23 17.20
C GLN A 40 -0.02 27.10 16.71
N PRO A 41 -1.34 27.18 16.94
CA PRO A 41 -2.25 26.35 16.16
C PRO A 41 -1.90 26.60 14.71
N PHE A 42 -1.61 25.54 13.93
CA PHE A 42 -1.58 25.64 12.47
C PHE A 42 -2.78 26.49 12.09
N GLN A 43 -2.56 27.73 11.68
CA GLN A 43 -3.65 28.68 11.53
C GLN A 43 -4.41 28.23 10.29
N ILE A 44 -5.42 27.39 10.51
CA ILE A 44 -6.40 27.02 9.49
C ILE A 44 -7.30 28.25 9.22
N GLU A 45 -7.38 29.19 10.17
CA GLU A 45 -8.13 30.44 10.11
C GLU A 45 -8.02 31.22 8.77
N PRO A 46 -6.83 31.52 8.20
CA PRO A 46 -6.73 32.15 6.87
C PRO A 46 -7.37 31.33 5.75
N TYR A 47 -7.40 30.00 5.87
CA TYR A 47 -8.08 29.11 4.93
C TYR A 47 -9.58 29.06 5.20
N LEU A 48 -10.00 29.20 6.47
CA LEU A 48 -11.42 29.31 6.83
C LEU A 48 -12.02 30.62 6.32
N SER A 49 -11.26 31.71 6.27
CA SER A 49 -11.72 32.98 5.71
C SER A 49 -11.92 32.96 4.20
N ASN A 50 -11.32 32.00 3.48
CA ASN A 50 -11.53 31.81 2.04
C ASN A 50 -12.78 30.98 1.72
N LEU A 51 -13.42 30.39 2.74
CA LEU A 51 -14.73 29.75 2.59
C LEU A 51 -15.76 30.87 2.47
N ASN A 52 -15.96 31.36 1.25
CA ASN A 52 -16.75 32.56 0.91
C ASN A 52 -18.27 32.39 1.13
N ASN A 53 -18.70 31.48 2.00
CA ASN A 53 -20.09 31.25 2.35
C ASN A 53 -20.37 32.00 3.64
N GLN A 54 -21.24 33.02 3.58
CA GLN A 54 -21.65 33.83 4.73
C GLN A 54 -22.22 33.03 5.92
N ASP A 55 -22.54 31.75 5.72
CA ASP A 55 -22.94 30.82 6.76
C ASP A 55 -21.90 29.70 6.91
N THR A 56 -21.02 29.82 7.90
CA THR A 56 -20.18 28.70 8.38
C THR A 56 -21.03 27.48 8.76
N ASN A 57 -22.28 27.72 9.19
CA ASN A 57 -23.28 26.68 9.42
C ASN A 57 -23.60 25.86 8.16
N TYR A 58 -23.59 26.44 6.96
CA TYR A 58 -23.93 25.71 5.72
C TYR A 58 -22.87 24.66 5.38
N LEU A 59 -21.60 24.98 5.59
CA LEU A 59 -20.49 24.05 5.37
C LEU A 59 -20.46 22.93 6.43
N LEU A 60 -20.72 23.27 7.69
CA LEU A 60 -20.75 22.30 8.80
C LEU A 60 -21.99 21.39 8.77
N ASN A 61 -23.06 21.80 8.10
CA ASN A 61 -24.28 21.01 7.95
C ASN A 61 -24.27 20.09 6.72
N SER A 62 -23.21 20.12 5.88
CA SER A 62 -23.08 19.26 4.71
C SER A 62 -21.67 18.69 4.57
N CYS A 63 -21.53 17.41 4.94
CA CYS A 63 -20.28 16.65 4.83
C CYS A 63 -19.73 16.67 3.40
N GLN A 64 -20.59 16.54 2.39
CA GLN A 64 -20.19 16.55 0.98
C GLN A 64 -19.62 17.91 0.54
N LEU A 65 -20.24 19.02 0.98
CA LEU A 65 -19.74 20.36 0.65
C LEU A 65 -18.42 20.64 1.37
N PHE A 66 -18.30 20.22 2.62
CA PHE A 66 -17.06 20.30 3.37
C PHE A 66 -15.92 19.53 2.70
N GLU A 67 -16.16 18.27 2.31
CA GLU A 67 -15.19 17.45 1.56
C GLU A 67 -14.80 18.10 0.23
N SER A 68 -15.75 18.64 -0.52
CA SER A 68 -15.47 19.31 -1.80
C SER A 68 -14.59 20.56 -1.64
N GLN A 69 -14.81 21.35 -0.59
CA GLN A 69 -14.03 22.55 -0.29
C GLN A 69 -12.63 22.18 0.21
N LEU A 70 -12.51 21.16 1.06
CA LEU A 70 -11.21 20.63 1.48
C LEU A 70 -10.40 20.10 0.30
N PHE A 71 -11.03 19.33 -0.59
CA PHE A 71 -10.37 18.84 -1.80
C PHE A 71 -9.98 19.98 -2.74
N THR A 72 -10.80 21.02 -2.85
CA THR A 72 -10.47 22.21 -3.66
C THR A 72 -9.29 22.98 -3.11
N LEU A 73 -9.17 23.10 -1.78
CA LEU A 73 -8.10 23.88 -1.13
C LEU A 73 -6.79 23.10 -0.96
N PHE A 74 -6.88 21.79 -0.72
CA PHE A 74 -5.73 20.96 -0.32
C PHE A 74 -5.53 19.71 -1.17
N GLY A 75 -6.48 19.34 -2.04
CA GLY A 75 -6.34 18.20 -2.95
C GLY A 75 -5.35 18.49 -4.08
N ASP A 76 -4.71 17.45 -4.58
CA ASP A 76 -3.87 17.56 -5.79
C ASP A 76 -4.79 17.54 -7.02
N PRO A 77 -4.86 18.62 -7.83
CA PRO A 77 -5.70 18.66 -9.03
C PRO A 77 -5.33 17.59 -10.07
N ASN A 78 -4.13 17.01 -9.96
CA ASN A 78 -3.63 15.98 -10.86
C ASN A 78 -3.57 14.60 -10.20
N GLU A 79 -4.18 14.40 -9.02
CA GLU A 79 -4.13 13.13 -8.27
C GLU A 79 -4.56 11.94 -9.13
N VAL A 80 -5.68 12.06 -9.84
CA VAL A 80 -6.20 11.01 -10.72
C VAL A 80 -5.19 10.69 -11.83
N ARG A 81 -4.69 11.71 -12.53
CA ARG A 81 -3.71 11.53 -13.62
C ARG A 81 -2.43 10.87 -13.12
N LYS A 82 -1.97 11.26 -11.93
CA LYS A 82 -0.79 10.68 -11.28
C LYS A 82 -1.03 9.22 -10.92
N ALA A 83 -2.18 8.91 -10.31
CA ALA A 83 -2.57 7.55 -9.97
C ALA A 83 -2.67 6.66 -11.22
N GLU A 84 -3.23 7.16 -12.32
CA GLU A 84 -3.29 6.45 -13.60
C GLU A 84 -1.88 6.17 -14.16
N ALA A 85 -0.97 7.14 -14.13
CA ALA A 85 0.41 6.96 -14.59
C ALA A 85 1.19 5.97 -13.71
N GLU A 86 1.01 6.04 -12.39
CA GLU A 86 1.57 5.08 -11.44
C GLU A 86 0.99 3.68 -11.67
N LEU A 87 -0.32 3.57 -11.95
CA LEU A 87 -0.97 2.30 -12.23
C LEU A 87 -0.48 1.67 -13.55
N ASP A 88 -0.30 2.48 -14.59
CA ASP A 88 0.18 1.99 -15.89
C ASP A 88 1.62 1.45 -15.83
N SER A 89 2.43 2.04 -14.95
CA SER A 89 3.82 1.64 -14.68
C SER A 89 3.96 0.59 -13.58
N LEU A 90 2.89 0.28 -12.83
CA LEU A 90 2.91 -0.67 -11.73
C LEU A 90 3.22 -2.09 -12.23
N ARG A 91 4.33 -2.65 -11.77
CA ARG A 91 4.76 -4.03 -12.07
C ARG A 91 5.11 -4.76 -10.79
N MET A 92 4.75 -6.04 -10.72
CA MET A 92 5.18 -6.91 -9.65
C MET A 92 6.68 -7.23 -9.79
N ASN A 93 7.42 -7.13 -8.69
CA ASN A 93 8.83 -7.52 -8.67
C ASN A 93 9.02 -9.03 -8.92
N LYS A 94 10.06 -9.44 -9.66
CA LYS A 94 10.33 -10.85 -10.04
C LYS A 94 10.43 -11.81 -8.84
N GLY A 95 10.90 -11.32 -7.69
CA GLY A 95 11.00 -12.07 -6.43
C GLY A 95 10.04 -11.59 -5.34
N GLY A 96 9.15 -10.65 -5.64
CA GLY A 96 8.17 -10.15 -4.69
C GLY A 96 6.95 -11.05 -4.59
N HIS A 97 6.12 -10.77 -3.58
CA HIS A 97 4.83 -11.43 -3.36
C HIS A 97 3.71 -10.69 -4.07
N VAL A 98 2.71 -11.43 -4.53
CA VAL A 98 1.50 -10.89 -5.16
C VAL A 98 0.71 -10.01 -4.19
N SER A 99 0.71 -10.33 -2.89
CA SER A 99 -0.01 -9.55 -1.86
C SER A 99 0.42 -8.08 -1.79
N SER A 100 1.73 -7.81 -1.87
CA SER A 100 2.26 -6.44 -1.92
C SER A 100 1.79 -5.72 -3.18
N TYR A 101 1.91 -6.37 -4.33
CA TYR A 101 1.46 -5.82 -5.62
C TYR A 101 -0.05 -5.51 -5.64
N ILE A 102 -0.89 -6.41 -5.11
CA ILE A 102 -2.34 -6.18 -4.99
C ILE A 102 -2.64 -5.00 -4.05
N SER A 103 -1.88 -4.84 -2.97
CA SER A 103 -2.06 -3.73 -2.03
C SER A 103 -1.75 -2.39 -2.69
N ASP A 104 -0.63 -2.30 -3.43
CA ASP A 104 -0.25 -1.11 -4.19
C ASP A 104 -1.30 -0.82 -5.28
N PHE A 105 -1.73 -1.85 -6.01
CA PHE A 105 -2.79 -1.73 -7.03
C PHE A 105 -4.08 -1.17 -6.43
N ARG A 106 -4.57 -1.72 -5.31
CA ARG A 106 -5.80 -1.24 -4.65
C ARG A 106 -5.68 0.20 -4.17
N SER A 107 -4.52 0.59 -3.65
CA SER A 107 -4.23 1.96 -3.21
C SER A 107 -4.28 2.98 -4.37
N LEU A 108 -3.86 2.57 -5.57
CA LEU A 108 -3.96 3.42 -6.76
C LEU A 108 -5.39 3.46 -7.30
N VAL A 109 -6.06 2.31 -7.38
CA VAL A 109 -7.43 2.22 -7.87
C VAL A 109 -8.41 3.01 -6.99
N SER A 110 -8.20 3.08 -5.68
CA SER A 110 -9.06 3.90 -4.80
C SER A 110 -9.01 5.40 -5.09
N ARG A 111 -7.99 5.88 -5.82
CA ARG A 111 -7.84 7.28 -6.24
C ARG A 111 -8.43 7.53 -7.64
N ILE A 112 -8.89 6.49 -8.33
CA ILE A 112 -9.42 6.54 -9.69
C ILE A 112 -10.92 6.25 -9.63
N VAL A 113 -11.75 7.20 -10.05
CA VAL A 113 -13.21 7.12 -9.88
C VAL A 113 -13.92 6.45 -11.06
N ASP A 114 -13.40 6.59 -12.28
CA ASP A 114 -14.17 6.36 -13.51
C ASP A 114 -13.79 5.10 -14.31
N TRP A 115 -13.05 4.16 -13.71
CA TRP A 115 -12.55 2.98 -14.44
C TRP A 115 -13.51 1.79 -14.36
N ASP A 116 -13.77 1.18 -15.52
CA ASP A 116 -14.52 -0.07 -15.62
C ASP A 116 -13.69 -1.27 -15.11
N GLU A 117 -14.38 -2.28 -14.58
CA GLU A 117 -13.76 -3.50 -14.03
C GLU A 117 -12.92 -4.21 -15.09
N ARG A 118 -13.34 -4.19 -16.37
CA ARG A 118 -12.57 -4.76 -17.48
C ARG A 118 -11.22 -4.06 -17.68
N ALA A 119 -11.19 -2.74 -17.52
CA ALA A 119 -9.97 -1.95 -17.62
C ALA A 119 -9.02 -2.26 -16.44
N LEU A 120 -9.59 -2.42 -15.24
CA LEU A 120 -8.85 -2.82 -14.04
C LEU A 120 -8.26 -4.23 -14.17
N ILE A 121 -9.03 -5.19 -14.68
CA ILE A 121 -8.57 -6.55 -14.97
C ILE A 121 -7.40 -6.53 -15.96
N HIS A 122 -7.51 -5.75 -17.03
CA HIS A 122 -6.46 -5.61 -18.02
C HIS A 122 -5.16 -5.06 -17.39
N ASN A 123 -5.27 -4.00 -16.60
CA ASN A 123 -4.11 -3.39 -15.93
C ASN A 123 -3.48 -4.32 -14.90
N LEU A 124 -4.30 -5.03 -14.11
CA LEU A 124 -3.79 -6.02 -13.15
C LEU A 124 -2.99 -7.11 -13.89
N ARG A 125 -3.52 -7.68 -14.98
CA ARG A 125 -2.80 -8.68 -15.78
C ARG A 125 -1.51 -8.15 -16.39
N LYS A 126 -1.50 -6.90 -16.86
CA LYS A 126 -0.31 -6.25 -17.43
C LYS A 126 0.85 -6.18 -16.44
N GLY A 127 0.55 -6.05 -15.14
CA GLY A 127 1.57 -5.95 -14.10
C GLY A 127 2.07 -7.26 -13.51
N LEU A 128 1.44 -8.39 -13.86
CA LEU A 128 1.83 -9.71 -13.37
C LEU A 128 3.03 -10.29 -14.16
N PRO A 129 3.88 -11.09 -13.51
CA PRO A 129 4.97 -11.78 -14.21
C PRO A 129 4.42 -12.90 -15.11
N SER A 130 5.13 -13.19 -16.20
CA SER A 130 4.75 -14.24 -17.17
C SER A 130 4.44 -15.58 -16.51
N LYS A 131 5.25 -15.98 -15.51
CA LYS A 131 5.05 -17.24 -14.76
C LYS A 131 3.64 -17.37 -14.17
N ILE A 132 3.06 -16.27 -13.69
CA ILE A 132 1.72 -16.27 -13.08
C ILE A 132 0.68 -16.23 -14.20
N LEU A 133 0.92 -15.44 -15.26
CA LEU A 133 0.05 -15.40 -16.44
C LEU A 133 -0.11 -16.78 -17.10
N ASP A 134 0.98 -17.53 -17.23
CA ASP A 134 0.96 -18.89 -17.78
C ASP A 134 0.13 -19.85 -16.91
N GLN A 135 0.25 -19.72 -15.58
CA GLN A 135 -0.56 -20.50 -14.65
C GLN A 135 -2.04 -20.09 -14.65
N LEU A 136 -2.33 -18.80 -14.84
CA LEU A 136 -3.69 -18.30 -15.01
C LEU A 136 -4.35 -18.85 -16.28
N VAL A 137 -3.61 -18.98 -17.38
CA VAL A 137 -4.11 -19.60 -18.62
C VAL A 137 -4.46 -21.07 -18.42
N SER A 138 -3.68 -21.80 -17.61
CA SER A 138 -3.94 -23.20 -17.28
C SER A 138 -4.98 -23.40 -16.17
N HIS A 139 -5.50 -22.32 -15.57
CA HIS A 139 -6.41 -22.41 -14.44
C HIS A 139 -7.81 -22.88 -14.90
N PRO A 140 -8.44 -23.87 -14.24
CA PRO A 140 -9.67 -24.48 -14.71
C PRO A 140 -10.90 -23.57 -14.60
N SER A 141 -10.86 -22.58 -13.71
CA SER A 141 -11.97 -21.67 -13.45
C SER A 141 -11.93 -20.44 -14.35
N ARG A 142 -13.10 -20.03 -14.84
CA ARG A 142 -13.24 -18.75 -15.54
C ARG A 142 -13.02 -17.61 -14.55
N ILE A 143 -12.17 -16.65 -14.94
CA ILE A 143 -11.90 -15.44 -14.17
C ILE A 143 -12.63 -14.28 -14.85
N ASP A 144 -13.81 -13.96 -14.32
CA ASP A 144 -14.75 -12.97 -14.85
C ASP A 144 -14.87 -11.70 -14.00
N SER A 145 -14.40 -11.72 -12.75
CA SER A 145 -14.32 -10.55 -11.89
C SER A 145 -12.89 -10.20 -11.49
N LEU A 146 -12.68 -8.93 -11.15
CA LEU A 146 -11.41 -8.42 -10.65
C LEU A 146 -11.03 -9.08 -9.33
N GLN A 147 -12.01 -9.30 -8.45
CA GLN A 147 -11.78 -9.94 -7.16
C GLN A 147 -11.35 -11.40 -7.34
N ASN A 148 -12.04 -12.15 -8.21
CA ASN A 148 -11.64 -13.53 -8.54
C ASN A 148 -10.23 -13.59 -9.13
N LEU A 149 -9.86 -12.62 -9.98
CA LEU A 149 -8.49 -12.53 -10.50
C LEU A 149 -7.46 -12.32 -9.39
N MET A 150 -7.74 -11.42 -8.44
CA MET A 150 -6.86 -11.17 -7.29
C MET A 150 -6.68 -12.43 -6.43
N ASP A 151 -7.78 -13.12 -6.13
CA ASP A 151 -7.77 -14.30 -5.26
C ASP A 151 -7.01 -15.47 -5.90
N VAL A 152 -7.27 -15.77 -7.17
CA VAL A 152 -6.55 -16.84 -7.91
C VAL A 152 -5.06 -16.50 -8.02
N THR A 153 -4.72 -15.25 -8.32
CA THR A 153 -3.32 -14.83 -8.44
C THR A 153 -2.58 -14.98 -7.10
N LEU A 154 -3.23 -14.63 -5.99
CA LEU A 154 -2.68 -14.78 -4.65
C LEU A 154 -2.48 -16.26 -4.27
N GLU A 155 -3.43 -17.12 -4.61
CA GLU A 155 -3.32 -18.56 -4.37
C GLU A 155 -2.14 -19.18 -5.14
N LEU A 156 -1.99 -18.82 -6.41
CA LEU A 156 -0.88 -19.29 -7.24
C LEU A 156 0.48 -18.86 -6.69
N ASP A 157 0.59 -17.62 -6.19
CA ASP A 157 1.82 -17.10 -5.60
C ASP A 157 2.18 -17.83 -4.31
N THR A 158 1.22 -18.04 -3.41
CA THR A 158 1.42 -18.81 -2.17
C THR A 158 1.95 -20.21 -2.48
N ARG A 159 1.28 -20.95 -3.38
CA ARG A 159 1.71 -22.30 -3.81
C ARG A 159 3.11 -22.29 -4.42
N TYR A 160 3.43 -21.26 -5.22
CA TYR A 160 4.76 -21.12 -5.81
C TYR A 160 5.83 -20.96 -4.72
N HIS A 161 5.62 -20.07 -3.75
CA HIS A 161 6.57 -19.80 -2.68
C HIS A 161 6.75 -21.00 -1.73
N GLU A 162 5.67 -21.72 -1.42
CA GLU A 162 5.74 -22.99 -0.67
C GLU A 162 6.63 -24.00 -1.38
N ARG A 163 6.42 -24.23 -2.69
CA ARG A 163 7.24 -25.14 -3.47
C ARG A 163 8.72 -24.73 -3.53
N GLN A 164 9.02 -23.42 -3.56
CA GLN A 164 10.42 -22.97 -3.51
C GLN A 164 11.07 -23.29 -2.16
N LYS A 165 10.35 -23.11 -1.05
CA LYS A 165 10.83 -23.47 0.30
C LYS A 165 11.11 -24.97 0.42
N GLU A 166 10.23 -25.81 -0.11
CA GLU A 166 10.41 -27.27 -0.14
C GLU A 166 11.68 -27.68 -0.91
N LYS A 167 11.91 -27.09 -2.09
CA LYS A 167 13.11 -27.39 -2.90
C LYS A 167 14.41 -27.07 -2.16
N ILE A 168 14.45 -25.94 -1.45
CA ILE A 168 15.62 -25.54 -0.65
C ILE A 168 15.86 -26.57 0.47
N HIS A 169 14.82 -26.91 1.23
CA HIS A 169 14.91 -27.91 2.29
C HIS A 169 15.32 -29.32 1.80
N HIS A 170 14.86 -29.74 0.62
CA HIS A 170 15.26 -31.01 0.03
C HIS A 170 16.72 -31.02 -0.48
N GLN A 171 17.25 -29.87 -0.89
CA GLN A 171 18.66 -29.75 -1.30
C GLN A 171 19.61 -29.76 -0.10
N GLU A 172 19.25 -29.14 1.01
CA GLU A 172 20.04 -29.15 2.25
C GLU A 172 20.16 -30.55 2.86
N LYS A 173 19.19 -31.43 2.63
CA LYS A 173 19.15 -32.79 3.17
C LYS A 173 19.92 -33.83 2.33
N LYS A 174 20.54 -33.47 1.19
CA LYS A 174 21.40 -34.42 0.46
C LYS A 174 22.76 -34.56 1.19
N PRO A 175 23.17 -35.77 1.62
CA PRO A 175 24.47 -35.96 2.24
C PRO A 175 25.58 -35.64 1.22
N LYS A 176 26.53 -34.79 1.61
CA LYS A 176 27.77 -34.56 0.84
C LYS A 176 28.49 -35.90 0.71
N ALA A 177 28.55 -36.44 -0.51
CA ALA A 177 29.38 -37.59 -0.81
C ALA A 177 30.84 -37.25 -0.43
N SER A 178 31.35 -37.93 0.59
CA SER A 178 32.74 -37.87 1.02
C SER A 178 33.64 -38.30 -0.13
N LYS A 179 34.53 -37.40 -0.57
CA LYS A 179 35.67 -37.75 -1.42
C LYS A 179 36.59 -38.69 -0.62
N SER A 180 36.45 -40.01 -0.84
CA SER A 180 37.45 -40.98 -0.43
C SER A 180 38.56 -40.98 -1.50
N ASN A 181 39.63 -40.22 -1.25
CA ASN A 181 40.85 -40.37 -2.04
C ASN A 181 41.52 -41.68 -1.60
N SER A 182 41.49 -42.68 -2.49
CA SER A 182 42.17 -43.95 -2.29
C SER A 182 43.68 -43.72 -2.23
N SER A 183 44.27 -44.24 -1.16
CA SER A 183 45.69 -44.40 -0.93
C SER A 183 46.39 -45.11 -2.10
N HIS A 184 47.52 -44.53 -2.52
CA HIS A 184 48.46 -45.06 -3.50
C HIS A 184 49.25 -46.21 -2.85
N PRO A 185 49.33 -47.43 -3.44
CA PRO A 185 50.29 -48.42 -2.98
C PRO A 185 51.64 -48.21 -3.67
N GLN A 186 52.69 -48.02 -2.86
CA GLN A 186 54.06 -48.18 -3.31
C GLN A 186 54.31 -49.66 -3.63
N THR A 187 54.74 -49.94 -4.85
CA THR A 187 55.37 -51.22 -5.20
C THR A 187 56.80 -50.95 -5.66
N SER A 188 57.72 -51.29 -4.78
CA SER A 188 59.12 -51.55 -5.09
C SER A 188 59.26 -52.81 -5.93
N SER A 189 60.11 -52.78 -6.96
CA SER A 189 60.75 -54.00 -7.46
C SER A 189 62.01 -53.66 -8.27
N SER A 190 63.12 -54.19 -7.73
CA SER A 190 64.38 -54.68 -8.32
C SER A 190 65.12 -53.89 -9.39
#